data_AF-A0A162CPV5-F1
#
_entry.id   AF-A0A162CPV5-F1
#
_cell.length_a   1.000
_cell.length_b   1.000
_cell.length_c   1.000
_cell.angle_alpha   90.00
_cell.angle_beta   90.00
_cell.angle_gamma   90.00
#
_symmetry.space_group_name_H-M   'P 1'
#
loop_
_entity.id
_entity.type
_entity.pdbx_description
1 polymer ?
#
loop_
_entity_poly.entity_id
_entity_poly.type
_entity_poly.pdbx_seq_one_letter_code
_entity_poly.pdbx_strand_id
1 'polypeptide(L)'
;MAQDIRELLKQDKHIPVEQIQEGHEDRFMARLEKELPKKARRFNYNWLKIAASVVVILTVSLMSINRFGDNSDGPKVVDTDNGPVQNATIKIKKQTSTLAEAFPEYEEVENNILTTIKFQLSNIKVDDTNRDLVDSFMKRLQNLDKEYQQLNKELIEVGPNVQSVEAMMDNLTIRLSLLKRLNDKLKELERIEKENYNEVQA
;
A
#
# COMPACT_ATOMS: atom_id res chain seq x y z
N MET A 1 -53.75 49.46 15.09
CA MET A 1 -55.10 48.86 15.22
C MET A 1 -55.22 47.83 14.11
N ALA A 2 -55.36 46.55 14.44
CA ALA A 2 -55.53 45.50 13.42
C ALA A 2 -56.95 45.61 12.87
N GLN A 3 -57.09 45.78 11.55
CA GLN A 3 -58.40 45.77 10.90
C GLN A 3 -58.90 44.32 10.85
N ASP A 4 -60.14 44.08 11.31
CA ASP A 4 -60.75 42.76 11.21
C ASP A 4 -61.09 42.46 9.74
N ILE A 5 -60.46 41.41 9.21
CA ILE A 5 -60.68 40.91 7.85
C ILE A 5 -62.14 40.59 7.58
N ARG A 6 -62.93 40.20 8.59
CA ARG A 6 -64.39 40.00 8.44
C ARG A 6 -65.13 41.30 8.20
N GLU A 7 -64.69 42.40 8.80
CA GLU A 7 -65.30 43.72 8.59
C GLU A 7 -64.92 44.27 7.22
N LEU A 8 -63.65 44.12 6.81
CA LEU A 8 -63.18 44.49 5.47
C LEU A 8 -63.95 43.73 4.38
N LEU A 9 -64.17 42.42 4.54
CA LEU A 9 -64.89 41.60 3.57
C LEU A 9 -66.40 41.94 3.50
N LYS A 10 -67.00 42.37 4.62
CA LYS A 10 -68.40 42.83 4.64
C LYS A 10 -68.57 44.20 3.99
N GLN A 11 -67.53 45.03 4.03
CA GLN A 11 -67.54 46.37 3.47
C GLN A 11 -67.24 46.36 1.96
N ASP A 12 -66.50 45.35 1.49
CA ASP A 12 -66.22 45.11 0.09
C ASP A 12 -67.40 44.41 -0.61
N LYS A 13 -68.42 45.21 -0.94
CA LYS A 13 -69.62 44.74 -1.66
C LYS A 13 -69.37 44.42 -3.15
N HIS A 14 -68.16 44.64 -3.62
CA HIS A 14 -67.74 44.30 -4.98
C HIS A 14 -66.97 42.98 -4.96
N ILE A 15 -67.68 41.85 -4.90
CA ILE A 15 -67.09 40.61 -5.40
C ILE A 15 -66.90 40.85 -6.90
N PRO A 16 -65.67 40.89 -7.44
CA PRO A 16 -65.49 41.01 -8.88
C PRO A 16 -66.21 39.81 -9.50
N VAL A 17 -67.23 40.07 -10.32
CA VAL A 17 -67.91 39.03 -11.13
C VAL A 17 -67.01 38.62 -12.30
N GLU A 18 -65.69 38.77 -12.14
CA GLU A 18 -64.71 38.51 -13.15
C GLU A 18 -64.60 37.00 -13.28
N GLN A 19 -65.34 36.47 -14.27
CA GLN A 19 -65.29 35.07 -14.62
C GLN A 19 -63.83 34.75 -14.92
N ILE A 20 -63.35 33.69 -14.27
CA ILE A 20 -62.00 33.20 -14.48
C ILE A 20 -61.81 33.00 -15.99
N GLN A 21 -60.78 33.62 -16.57
CA GLN A 21 -60.49 33.50 -17.99
C GLN A 21 -60.38 32.03 -18.40
N GLU A 22 -60.92 31.66 -19.56
CA GLU A 22 -60.85 30.29 -20.08
C GLU A 22 -59.40 29.76 -20.08
N GLY A 23 -59.25 28.48 -19.73
CA GLY A 23 -57.95 27.81 -19.61
C GLY A 23 -57.14 28.19 -18.36
N HIS A 24 -57.70 28.90 -17.38
CA HIS A 24 -57.01 29.16 -16.10
C HIS A 24 -56.69 27.88 -15.34
N GLU A 25 -57.60 26.90 -15.33
CA GLU A 25 -57.39 25.61 -14.68
C GLU A 25 -56.17 24.88 -15.30
N ASP A 26 -56.09 24.84 -16.62
CA ASP A 26 -54.95 24.23 -17.33
C ASP A 26 -53.63 24.95 -17.00
N ARG A 27 -53.64 26.29 -16.99
CA ARG A 27 -52.46 27.09 -16.62
C ARG A 27 -52.05 26.87 -15.17
N PHE A 28 -53.02 26.69 -14.27
CA PHE A 28 -52.78 26.38 -12.88
C PHE A 28 -52.17 24.98 -12.73
N MET A 29 -52.76 23.97 -13.37
CA MET A 29 -52.25 22.59 -13.35
C MET A 29 -50.84 22.48 -13.92
N ALA A 30 -50.56 23.17 -15.03
CA ALA A 30 -49.22 23.21 -15.61
C ALA A 30 -48.17 23.83 -14.68
N ARG A 31 -48.54 24.89 -13.93
CA ARG A 31 -47.66 25.48 -12.90
C ARG A 31 -47.54 24.55 -11.69
N LEU A 32 -48.61 23.90 -11.27
CA LEU A 32 -48.62 22.98 -10.14
C LEU A 32 -47.71 21.77 -10.39
N GLU A 33 -47.85 21.10 -11.53
CA GLU A 33 -47.01 19.97 -11.89
C GLU A 33 -45.53 20.33 -12.06
N LYS A 34 -45.25 21.58 -12.48
CA LYS A 34 -43.89 22.09 -12.58
C LYS A 34 -43.23 22.25 -11.21
N GLU A 35 -43.99 22.69 -10.20
CA GLU A 35 -43.49 22.97 -8.85
C GLU A 35 -43.57 21.77 -7.90
N LEU A 36 -44.36 20.74 -8.24
CA LEU A 36 -44.41 19.52 -7.44
C LEU A 36 -43.09 18.75 -7.54
N PRO A 37 -42.51 18.29 -6.41
CA PRO A 37 -41.30 17.50 -6.43
C PRO A 37 -41.53 16.19 -7.18
N LYS A 38 -40.88 16.03 -8.34
CA LYS A 38 -40.89 14.77 -9.09
C LYS A 38 -40.34 13.66 -8.20
N LYS A 39 -41.10 12.58 -8.02
CA LYS A 39 -40.68 11.42 -7.21
C LYS A 39 -39.30 10.97 -7.68
N ALA A 40 -38.30 11.04 -6.81
CA ALA A 40 -36.94 10.64 -7.15
C ALA A 40 -36.95 9.19 -7.64
N ARG A 41 -36.35 8.96 -8.81
CA ARG A 41 -36.22 7.62 -9.38
C ARG A 41 -35.38 6.79 -8.40
N ARG A 42 -35.99 5.77 -7.79
CA ARG A 42 -35.26 4.81 -6.97
C ARG A 42 -34.39 3.98 -7.91
N PHE A 43 -33.08 4.13 -7.83
CA PHE A 43 -32.15 3.28 -8.54
C PHE A 43 -32.09 1.94 -7.83
N ASN A 44 -32.44 0.86 -8.55
CA ASN A 44 -32.32 -0.48 -8.02
C ASN A 44 -30.85 -0.91 -8.09
N TYR A 45 -30.12 -0.75 -6.98
CA TYR A 45 -28.72 -1.13 -6.83
C TYR A 45 -28.47 -2.65 -6.73
N ASN A 46 -29.39 -3.47 -7.24
CA ASN A 46 -29.24 -4.93 -7.23
C ASN A 46 -28.04 -5.38 -8.08
N TRP A 47 -27.73 -4.66 -9.16
CA TRP A 47 -26.54 -4.90 -9.97
C TRP A 47 -25.23 -4.60 -9.21
N LEU A 48 -25.26 -3.64 -8.28
CA LEU A 48 -24.12 -3.30 -7.42
C LEU A 48 -23.80 -4.42 -6.41
N LYS A 49 -24.80 -5.18 -5.96
CA LYS A 49 -24.58 -6.38 -5.13
C LYS A 49 -23.81 -7.46 -5.88
N ILE A 50 -24.15 -7.67 -7.16
CA ILE A 50 -23.46 -8.61 -8.05
C ILE A 50 -22.05 -8.11 -8.37
N ALA A 51 -21.88 -6.82 -8.67
CA ALA A 51 -20.57 -6.22 -8.90
C ALA A 51 -19.67 -6.33 -7.65
N ALA A 52 -20.21 -6.07 -6.47
CA ALA A 52 -19.48 -6.16 -5.21
C ALA A 52 -18.96 -7.59 -4.95
N SER A 53 -19.75 -8.63 -5.22
CA SER A 53 -19.27 -10.01 -5.07
C SER A 53 -18.14 -10.35 -6.05
N VAL A 54 -18.23 -9.87 -7.29
CA VAL A 54 -17.18 -10.08 -8.30
C VAL A 54 -15.88 -9.37 -7.89
N VAL A 55 -15.98 -8.13 -7.37
CA VAL A 55 -14.82 -7.39 -6.87
C VAL A 55 -14.18 -8.13 -5.68
N VAL A 56 -14.96 -8.62 -4.72
CA VAL A 56 -14.41 -9.39 -3.58
C VAL A 56 -13.68 -10.64 -4.07
N ILE A 57 -14.26 -11.42 -4.98
CA ILE A 57 -13.61 -12.62 -5.53
C ILE A 57 -12.33 -12.25 -6.28
N LEU A 58 -12.33 -11.20 -7.10
CA LEU A 58 -11.14 -10.74 -7.82
C LEU A 58 -10.04 -10.24 -6.86
N THR A 59 -10.40 -9.48 -5.82
CA THR A 59 -9.42 -9.01 -4.84
C THR A 59 -8.78 -10.15 -4.07
N VAL A 60 -9.57 -11.14 -3.61
CA VAL A 60 -9.05 -12.33 -2.94
C VAL A 60 -8.24 -13.19 -3.91
N SER A 61 -8.69 -13.37 -5.15
CA SER A 61 -7.97 -14.14 -6.17
C SER A 61 -6.62 -13.51 -6.52
N LEU A 62 -6.58 -12.19 -6.76
CA LEU A 62 -5.34 -11.46 -7.03
C LEU A 62 -4.41 -11.46 -5.81
N MET A 63 -4.96 -11.29 -4.59
CA MET A 63 -4.19 -11.38 -3.36
C MET A 63 -3.62 -12.79 -3.17
N SER A 64 -4.40 -13.83 -3.44
CA SER A 64 -3.96 -15.22 -3.35
C SER A 64 -2.87 -15.51 -4.38
N ILE A 65 -2.99 -15.07 -5.63
CA ILE A 65 -1.95 -15.25 -6.64
C ILE A 65 -0.66 -14.52 -6.25
N ASN A 66 -0.75 -13.31 -5.67
CA ASN A 66 0.44 -12.58 -5.23
C ASN A 66 1.07 -13.14 -3.94
N ARG A 67 0.34 -13.91 -3.13
CA ARG A 67 0.81 -14.53 -1.88
C ARG A 67 1.25 -15.98 -2.04
N PHE A 68 0.61 -16.72 -2.94
CA PHE A 68 0.90 -18.13 -3.27
C PHE A 68 1.64 -18.30 -4.60
N GLY A 69 1.95 -17.20 -5.31
CA GLY A 69 2.73 -17.21 -6.56
C GLY A 69 4.22 -17.50 -6.37
N ASP A 70 4.71 -17.63 -5.14
CA ASP A 70 6.02 -18.21 -4.85
C ASP A 70 5.90 -19.74 -4.82
N ASN A 71 5.65 -20.32 -5.99
CA ASN A 71 5.75 -21.76 -6.20
C ASN A 71 7.22 -22.10 -6.50
N SER A 72 8.03 -22.17 -5.47
CA SER A 72 9.15 -23.11 -5.45
C SER A 72 8.92 -24.12 -4.34
N ASP A 73 8.79 -25.37 -4.78
CA ASP A 73 8.70 -26.62 -4.04
C ASP A 73 7.30 -27.05 -3.55
N GLY A 74 6.75 -28.04 -4.27
CA GLY A 74 5.72 -28.95 -3.78
C GLY A 74 6.17 -29.72 -2.53
N PRO A 75 5.35 -30.63 -1.98
CA PRO A 75 5.66 -31.30 -0.73
C PRO A 75 6.92 -32.16 -0.87
N LYS A 76 8.07 -31.63 -0.44
CA LYS A 76 9.29 -32.41 -0.22
C LYS A 76 9.07 -33.22 1.05
N VAL A 77 8.89 -34.52 0.85
CA VAL A 77 9.10 -35.54 1.88
C VAL A 77 10.47 -35.31 2.50
N VAL A 78 10.52 -35.35 3.84
CA VAL A 78 11.70 -35.14 4.66
C VAL A 78 12.73 -36.22 4.35
N ASP A 79 13.79 -35.86 3.62
CA ASP A 79 15.06 -36.58 3.67
C ASP A 79 15.91 -35.93 4.74
N THR A 80 16.17 -36.72 5.80
CA THR A 80 17.15 -36.40 6.82
C THR A 80 18.52 -36.72 6.21
N ASP A 81 19.14 -35.78 5.53
CA ASP A 81 20.56 -35.91 5.20
C ASP A 81 21.30 -34.58 5.39
N ASN A 82 22.46 -34.71 6.01
CA ASN A 82 23.25 -33.60 6.52
C ASN A 82 23.99 -32.90 5.36
N GLY A 83 23.68 -31.62 5.11
CA GLY A 83 24.57 -30.63 4.49
C GLY A 83 23.96 -29.78 3.36
N PRO A 84 24.64 -28.72 2.87
CA PRO A 84 25.51 -27.77 3.56
C PRO A 84 24.73 -26.48 3.93
N VAL A 85 25.32 -25.64 4.77
CA VAL A 85 24.81 -24.33 5.23
C VAL A 85 24.14 -23.55 4.09
N GLN A 86 22.84 -23.30 4.21
CA GLN A 86 22.08 -22.47 3.26
C GLN A 86 22.43 -21.00 3.54
N ASN A 87 23.37 -20.43 2.78
CA ASN A 87 23.69 -19.00 2.91
C ASN A 87 22.49 -18.16 2.43
N ALA A 88 22.13 -17.13 3.19
CA ALA A 88 21.08 -16.19 2.80
C ALA A 88 21.48 -15.48 1.48
N THR A 89 20.83 -15.84 0.38
CA THR A 89 21.18 -15.31 -0.95
C THR A 89 20.14 -14.29 -1.39
N ILE A 90 20.37 -13.01 -1.10
CA ILE A 90 19.68 -11.92 -1.78
C ILE A 90 20.46 -11.59 -3.06
N LYS A 91 19.85 -11.79 -4.22
CA LYS A 91 20.42 -11.34 -5.50
C LYS A 91 20.29 -9.82 -5.61
N ILE A 92 21.24 -9.08 -5.04
CA ILE A 92 21.33 -7.63 -5.24
C ILE A 92 21.76 -7.39 -6.68
N LYS A 93 20.81 -7.00 -7.53
CA LYS A 93 21.07 -6.69 -8.93
C LYS A 93 21.55 -5.23 -9.00
N LYS A 94 22.83 -5.02 -9.25
CA LYS A 94 23.35 -3.70 -9.67
C LYS A 94 22.77 -3.41 -11.06
N GLN A 95 21.60 -2.80 -11.10
CA GLN A 95 21.14 -2.13 -12.31
C GLN A 95 21.99 -0.86 -12.49
N THR A 96 22.17 -0.43 -13.74
CA THR A 96 22.91 0.77 -14.15
C THR A 96 22.76 1.87 -13.08
N SER A 97 23.84 2.12 -12.32
CA SER A 97 23.77 3.10 -11.24
C SER A 97 23.70 4.47 -11.88
N THR A 98 22.49 5.01 -11.95
CA THR A 98 22.24 6.34 -12.51
C THR A 98 22.68 7.42 -11.55
N LEU A 99 22.92 7.05 -10.28
CA LEU A 99 23.55 7.91 -9.29
C LEU A 99 24.97 8.28 -9.71
N ALA A 100 25.79 7.32 -10.12
CA ALA A 100 27.16 7.58 -10.58
C ALA A 100 27.22 8.43 -11.87
N GLU A 101 26.25 8.23 -12.77
CA GLU A 101 26.16 8.96 -14.03
C GLU A 101 25.68 10.41 -13.83
N ALA A 102 24.74 10.63 -12.93
CA ALA A 102 24.19 11.97 -12.64
C ALA A 102 24.97 12.75 -11.58
N PHE A 103 25.61 12.06 -10.63
CA PHE A 103 26.32 12.63 -9.49
C PHE A 103 27.60 11.84 -9.18
N PRO A 104 28.67 12.06 -9.95
CA PRO A 104 29.93 11.30 -9.86
C PRO A 104 30.55 11.26 -8.45
N GLU A 105 30.32 12.30 -7.65
CA GLU A 105 30.81 12.40 -6.27
C GLU A 105 30.26 11.32 -5.33
N TYR A 106 29.13 10.69 -5.65
CA TYR A 106 28.52 9.63 -4.85
C TYR A 106 28.87 8.21 -5.30
N GLU A 107 29.50 8.05 -6.47
CA GLU A 107 29.80 6.73 -7.05
C GLU A 107 30.66 5.86 -6.11
N GLU A 108 31.73 6.45 -5.58
CA GLU A 108 32.65 5.73 -4.70
C GLU A 108 31.95 5.29 -3.42
N VAL A 109 31.14 6.18 -2.83
CA VAL A 109 30.41 5.92 -1.58
C VAL A 109 29.40 4.80 -1.79
N GLU A 110 28.61 4.87 -2.87
CA GLU A 110 27.62 3.86 -3.23
C GLU A 110 28.27 2.48 -3.45
N ASN A 111 29.33 2.43 -4.26
CA ASN A 111 30.06 1.19 -4.55
C ASN A 111 30.63 0.57 -3.27
N ASN A 112 31.20 1.39 -2.38
CA ASN A 112 31.72 0.94 -1.09
C ASN A 112 30.61 0.34 -0.20
N ILE A 113 29.44 1.01 -0.12
CA ILE A 113 28.31 0.51 0.66
C ILE A 113 27.75 -0.78 0.08
N LEU A 114 27.52 -0.86 -1.23
CA LEU A 114 27.01 -2.07 -1.89
C LEU A 114 27.97 -3.25 -1.69
N THR A 115 29.27 -3.02 -1.78
CA THR A 115 30.30 -4.03 -1.51
C THR A 115 30.23 -4.52 -0.07
N THR A 116 30.09 -3.59 0.89
CA THR A 116 29.95 -3.90 2.32
C THR A 116 28.69 -4.73 2.60
N ILE A 117 27.55 -4.33 2.02
CA ILE A 117 26.28 -5.07 2.12
C ILE A 117 26.45 -6.49 1.59
N LYS A 118 27.05 -6.65 0.40
CA LYS A 118 27.28 -7.97 -0.21
C LYS A 118 28.16 -8.85 0.69
N PHE A 119 29.22 -8.29 1.24
CA PHE A 119 30.12 -8.99 2.17
C PHE A 119 29.40 -9.42 3.44
N GLN A 120 28.60 -8.54 4.04
CA GLN A 120 27.82 -8.87 5.25
C GLN A 120 26.81 -9.97 4.97
N LEU A 121 26.10 -9.91 3.84
CA LEU A 121 25.16 -10.95 3.43
C LEU A 121 25.84 -12.31 3.24
N SER A 122 27.02 -12.36 2.61
CA SER A 122 27.75 -13.63 2.43
C SER A 122 28.23 -14.26 3.73
N ASN A 123 28.32 -13.48 4.81
CA ASN A 123 28.74 -13.97 6.13
C ASN A 123 27.57 -14.47 6.99
N ILE A 124 26.32 -14.26 6.57
CA ILE A 124 25.14 -14.73 7.31
C ILE A 124 24.96 -16.22 7.04
N LYS A 125 25.16 -17.02 8.08
CA LYS A 125 24.88 -18.45 8.10
C LYS A 125 23.46 -18.68 8.60
N VAL A 126 22.66 -19.42 7.85
CA VAL A 126 21.31 -19.78 8.24
C VAL A 126 21.29 -21.22 8.74
N ASP A 127 20.68 -21.42 9.91
CA ASP A 127 20.41 -22.71 10.52
C ASP A 127 18.96 -22.73 11.04
N ASP A 128 18.51 -23.87 11.55
CA ASP A 128 17.12 -24.05 12.01
C ASP A 128 16.77 -23.16 13.22
N THR A 129 17.76 -22.75 14.01
CA THR A 129 17.54 -21.93 15.21
C THR A 129 17.37 -20.45 14.87
N ASN A 130 18.04 -19.99 13.81
CA ASN A 130 18.08 -18.58 13.45
C ASN A 130 17.25 -18.24 12.20
N ARG A 131 16.70 -19.25 11.51
CA ARG A 131 15.97 -19.13 10.24
C ARG A 131 14.90 -18.04 10.26
N ASP A 132 14.01 -18.06 11.24
CA ASP A 132 12.88 -17.12 11.30
C ASP A 132 13.35 -15.67 11.53
N LEU A 133 14.39 -15.50 12.36
CA LEU A 133 15.03 -14.21 12.58
C LEU A 133 15.63 -13.70 11.28
N VAL A 134 16.45 -14.52 10.61
CA VAL A 134 17.10 -14.14 9.35
C VAL A 134 16.05 -13.79 8.30
N ASP A 135 15.03 -14.62 8.10
CA ASP A 135 13.96 -14.40 7.12
C ASP A 135 13.23 -13.06 7.35
N SER A 136 12.92 -12.73 8.60
CA SER A 136 12.27 -11.46 8.94
C SER A 136 13.11 -10.23 8.56
N PHE A 137 14.44 -10.32 8.70
CA PHE A 137 15.37 -9.26 8.29
C PHE A 137 15.56 -9.23 6.78
N MET A 138 15.64 -10.39 6.12
CA MET A 138 15.76 -10.48 4.66
C MET A 138 14.54 -9.85 3.97
N LYS A 139 13.32 -10.07 4.48
CA LYS A 139 12.10 -9.42 3.97
C LYS A 139 12.17 -7.89 4.02
N ARG A 140 12.73 -7.32 5.11
CA ARG A 140 12.91 -5.86 5.23
C ARG A 140 13.96 -5.34 4.25
N LEU A 141 15.07 -6.06 4.09
CA LEU A 141 16.11 -5.72 3.12
C LEU A 141 15.59 -5.77 1.68
N GLN A 142 14.72 -6.72 1.34
CA GLN A 142 14.08 -6.81 0.03
C GLN A 142 13.16 -5.61 -0.25
N ASN A 143 12.43 -5.11 0.75
CA ASN A 143 11.60 -3.92 0.59
C ASN A 143 12.47 -2.69 0.32
N LEU A 144 13.56 -2.52 1.08
CA LEU A 144 14.53 -1.45 0.86
C LEU A 144 15.18 -1.56 -0.53
N ASP A 145 15.44 -2.79 -1.02
CA ASP A 145 15.94 -3.04 -2.38
C ASP A 145 15.00 -2.53 -3.46
N LYS A 146 13.71 -2.83 -3.34
CA LYS A 146 12.68 -2.35 -4.25
C LYS A 146 12.57 -0.82 -4.23
N GLU A 147 12.62 -0.21 -3.04
CA GLU A 147 12.56 1.25 -2.91
C GLU A 147 13.73 1.93 -3.61
N TYR A 148 14.96 1.43 -3.44
CA TYR A 148 16.12 1.95 -4.14
C TYR A 148 16.03 1.78 -5.65
N GLN A 149 15.54 0.64 -6.14
CA GLN A 149 15.31 0.43 -7.57
C GLN A 149 14.28 1.42 -8.11
N GLN A 150 13.23 1.70 -7.34
CA GLN A 150 12.22 2.69 -7.69
C GLN A 150 12.80 4.10 -7.74
N LEU A 151 13.62 4.49 -6.77
CA LEU A 151 14.33 5.76 -6.77
C LEU A 151 15.28 5.87 -7.98
N ASN A 152 16.07 4.83 -8.27
CA ASN A 152 16.94 4.80 -9.45
C ASN A 152 16.15 4.96 -10.76
N LYS A 153 14.94 4.40 -10.84
CA LYS A 153 14.04 4.60 -11.97
C LYS A 153 13.54 6.05 -12.05
N GLU A 154 13.18 6.65 -10.92
CA GLU A 154 12.75 8.06 -10.86
C GLU A 154 13.86 9.01 -11.31
N LEU A 155 15.12 8.77 -10.92
CA LEU A 155 16.28 9.54 -11.38
C LEU A 155 16.41 9.52 -12.91
N ILE A 156 16.11 8.38 -13.55
CA ILE A 156 16.13 8.24 -15.01
C ILE A 156 14.96 8.99 -15.65
N GLU A 157 13.75 8.82 -15.13
CA GLU A 157 12.52 9.32 -15.77
C GLU A 157 12.28 10.82 -15.55
N VAL A 158 12.53 11.30 -14.33
CA VAL A 158 12.28 12.69 -13.91
C VAL A 158 13.52 13.55 -14.05
N GLY A 159 14.70 12.92 -13.98
CA GLY A 159 16.01 13.58 -14.06
C GLY A 159 16.70 13.72 -12.69
N PRO A 160 17.96 14.17 -12.68
CA PRO A 160 18.78 14.26 -11.48
C PRO A 160 18.13 15.14 -10.40
N ASN A 161 17.82 14.55 -9.25
CA ASN A 161 17.26 15.27 -8.10
C ASN A 161 18.00 14.91 -6.81
N VAL A 162 18.49 15.93 -6.10
CA VAL A 162 19.25 15.79 -4.85
C VAL A 162 18.45 15.06 -3.78
N GLN A 163 17.14 15.29 -3.68
CA GLN A 163 16.33 14.58 -2.67
C GLN A 163 16.23 13.08 -2.95
N SER A 164 16.16 12.69 -4.22
CA SER A 164 16.12 11.28 -4.62
C SER A 164 17.47 10.61 -4.37
N VAL A 165 18.58 11.33 -4.57
CA VAL A 165 19.94 10.88 -4.19
C VAL A 165 20.06 10.68 -2.68
N GLU A 166 19.64 11.66 -1.88
CA GLU A 166 19.67 11.57 -0.41
C GLU A 166 18.84 10.37 0.07
N ALA A 167 17.63 10.18 -0.46
CA ALA A 167 16.78 9.03 -0.15
C ALA A 167 17.44 7.69 -0.54
N MET A 168 18.17 7.63 -1.66
CA MET A 168 18.94 6.45 -2.05
C MET A 168 20.07 6.14 -1.06
N MET A 169 20.82 7.17 -0.62
CA MET A 169 21.89 7.02 0.37
C MET A 169 21.34 6.61 1.74
N ASP A 170 20.22 7.18 2.16
CA ASP A 170 19.51 6.78 3.38
C ASP A 170 19.06 5.33 3.31
N ASN A 171 18.48 4.91 2.19
CA ASN A 171 18.07 3.53 1.99
C ASN A 171 19.26 2.56 2.16
N LEU A 172 20.40 2.85 1.53
CA LEU A 172 21.62 2.06 1.68
C LEU A 172 22.13 2.02 3.13
N THR A 173 22.10 3.15 3.82
CA THR A 173 22.50 3.26 5.22
C THR A 173 21.58 2.46 6.15
N ILE A 174 20.27 2.48 5.89
CA ILE A 174 19.28 1.68 6.63
C ILE A 174 19.56 0.19 6.43
N ARG A 175 19.89 -0.27 5.22
CA ARG A 175 20.23 -1.68 4.97
C ARG A 175 21.44 -2.12 5.78
N LEU A 176 22.51 -1.30 5.83
CA LEU A 176 23.68 -1.57 6.65
C LEU A 176 23.31 -1.67 8.14
N SER A 177 22.46 -0.75 8.63
CA SER A 177 22.03 -0.77 10.03
C SER A 177 21.24 -2.05 10.37
N LEU A 178 20.39 -2.52 9.46
CA LEU A 178 19.64 -3.76 9.61
C LEU A 178 20.57 -4.97 9.64
N LEU A 179 21.54 -5.04 8.73
CA LEU A 179 22.51 -6.13 8.69
C LEU A 179 23.39 -6.17 9.95
N LYS A 180 23.81 -5.01 10.45
CA LYS A 180 24.53 -4.92 11.72
C LYS A 180 23.70 -5.48 12.87
N ARG A 181 22.43 -5.06 12.99
CA ARG A 181 21.51 -5.55 14.03
C ARG A 181 21.26 -7.05 13.92
N LEU A 182 21.12 -7.58 12.70
CA LEU A 182 20.99 -9.02 12.47
C LEU A 182 22.23 -9.76 12.97
N ASN A 183 23.43 -9.31 12.58
CA ASN A 183 24.69 -9.91 13.03
C ASN A 183 24.85 -9.88 14.55
N ASP A 184 24.48 -8.78 15.21
CA ASP A 184 24.50 -8.69 16.67
C ASP A 184 23.54 -9.71 17.31
N LYS A 185 22.35 -9.89 16.73
CA LYS A 185 21.37 -10.89 17.20
C LYS A 185 21.80 -12.33 16.95
N LEU A 186 22.46 -12.62 15.83
CA LEU A 186 23.02 -13.94 15.56
C LEU A 186 24.12 -14.29 16.58
N LYS A 187 25.00 -13.34 16.90
CA LYS A 187 26.03 -13.54 17.94
C LYS A 187 25.44 -13.76 19.33
N GLU A 188 24.34 -13.10 19.65
CA GLU A 188 23.60 -13.31 20.91
C GLU A 188 23.05 -14.73 20.98
N LEU A 189 22.41 -15.21 19.90
CA LEU A 189 21.90 -16.58 19.80
C LEU A 189 23.02 -17.63 19.93
N GLU A 190 24.13 -17.45 19.21
CA GLU A 190 25.29 -18.37 19.30
C GLU A 190 25.88 -18.45 20.72
N ARG A 191 25.81 -17.37 21.51
CA ARG A 191 26.28 -17.38 22.90
C ARG A 191 25.33 -18.15 23.81
N ILE A 192 24.03 -17.90 23.67
CA ILE A 192 22.98 -18.58 24.45
C ILE A 192 23.05 -20.09 24.21
N GLU A 193 23.24 -20.53 22.97
CA GLU A 193 23.37 -21.95 22.63
C GLU A 193 24.59 -22.60 23.31
N LYS A 194 25.74 -21.91 23.32
CA LYS A 194 26.96 -22.40 23.97
C LYS A 194 26.84 -22.45 25.50
N GLU A 195 26.21 -21.46 26.11
CA GLU A 195 25.99 -21.41 27.56
C GLU A 195 25.07 -22.56 27.99
N ASN A 196 23.95 -22.77 27.31
CA ASN A 196 23.02 -23.88 27.57
C ASN A 196 23.70 -25.26 27.42
N TYR A 197 24.59 -25.42 26.45
CA TYR A 197 25.33 -26.68 26.25
C TYR A 197 26.25 -27.01 27.44
N ASN A 198 26.88 -26.01 28.04
CA ASN A 198 27.78 -26.20 29.18
C ASN A 198 27.03 -26.54 30.48
N GLU A 199 25.81 -26.01 30.66
CA GLU A 199 24.98 -26.31 31.84
C GLU A 199 24.40 -27.72 31.83
N VAL A 200 24.11 -28.28 30.64
CA VAL A 200 23.57 -29.65 30.52
C VAL A 200 24.65 -30.73 30.73
N GLN A 201 25.94 -30.38 30.62
CA GLN A 201 27.06 -31.31 30.76
C GLN A 201 27.77 -31.26 32.13
N ALA A 202 27.40 -30.29 32.98
CA ALA A 202 27.90 -30.14 34.36
C ALA A 202 26.99 -30.87 35.36
#